data_AF-A0A542Y3I2-F1
#
_entry.id   AF-A0A542Y3I2-F1
#
_cell.length_a   1.000
_cell.length_b   1.000
_cell.length_c   1.000
_cell.angle_alpha   90.00
_cell.angle_beta   90.00
_cell.angle_gamma   90.00
#
_symmetry.space_group_name_H-M   'P 1'
#
loop_
_entity.id
_entity.type
_entity.pdbx_description
1 polymer ?
#
loop_
_entity_poly.entity_id
_entity_poly.type
_entity_poly.pdbx_seq_one_letter_code
_entity_poly.pdbx_strand_id
1 'polypeptide(L)'
;MALREITFFAPASDVTFMGGGEGRPVTDFDSGTPVLRNGRPLRRFAGVTAMYKGTVLENLTVESTTEATDLGSGGLLAAQGQTVEITPRGDAKAGFNGGAPRASLAGKVFTEGFTPVGSISDLLAQAARRTGKAE
;
A
#
# COMPACT_ATOMS: atom_id res chain seq x y z
N MET A 1 -23.53 12.11 -8.17
CA MET A 1 -23.39 10.98 -7.23
C MET A 1 -22.26 11.29 -6.26
N ALA A 2 -22.43 11.08 -4.95
CA ALA A 2 -21.48 11.57 -3.95
C ALA A 2 -20.26 10.64 -3.82
N LEU A 3 -19.08 11.19 -4.08
CA LEU A 3 -17.81 10.55 -3.74
C LEU A 3 -17.74 10.42 -2.22
N ARG A 4 -17.44 9.23 -1.70
CA ARG A 4 -17.20 9.06 -0.26
C ARG A 4 -15.77 8.58 -0.05
N GLU A 5 -14.99 9.45 0.58
CA GLU A 5 -13.66 9.18 1.08
C GLU A 5 -13.76 9.07 2.60
N ILE A 6 -13.20 8.00 3.16
CA ILE A 6 -13.12 7.80 4.60
C ILE A 6 -11.65 7.58 4.90
N THR A 7 -11.09 8.37 5.80
CA THR A 7 -9.72 8.19 6.28
C THR A 7 -9.75 7.64 7.68
N PHE A 8 -8.96 6.60 7.93
CA PHE A 8 -8.71 6.08 9.27
C PHE A 8 -7.23 5.80 9.48
N PHE A 9 -6.82 5.81 10.75
CA PHE A 9 -5.44 5.60 11.16
C PHE A 9 -5.33 4.25 11.87
N ALA A 10 -4.47 3.37 11.35
CA ALA A 10 -4.18 2.08 11.93
C ALA A 10 -2.83 2.11 12.66
N PRO A 11 -2.66 1.38 13.78
CA PRO A 11 -1.33 1.15 14.34
C PRO A 11 -0.39 0.55 13.30
N ALA A 12 0.86 1.02 13.26
CA ALA A 12 1.88 0.52 12.34
C ALA A 12 2.07 -1.01 12.43
N SER A 13 1.94 -1.58 13.63
CA SER A 13 2.03 -3.02 13.87
C SER A 13 0.95 -3.85 13.18
N ASP A 14 -0.19 -3.25 12.85
CA ASP A 14 -1.31 -3.94 12.23
C ASP A 14 -1.22 -3.93 10.69
N VAL A 15 -0.27 -3.19 10.13
CA VAL A 15 -0.09 -3.05 8.67
C VAL A 15 1.24 -3.64 8.24
N THR A 16 1.19 -4.54 7.27
CA THR A 16 2.38 -5.12 6.63
C THR A 16 2.38 -4.74 5.16
N PHE A 17 3.55 -4.40 4.62
CA PHE A 17 3.74 -4.19 3.20
C PHE A 17 4.56 -5.32 2.61
N MET A 18 4.16 -5.75 1.42
CA MET A 18 4.74 -6.90 0.74
C MET A 18 5.01 -6.55 -0.72
N GLY A 19 6.14 -7.02 -1.25
CA GLY A 19 6.47 -6.95 -2.65
C GLY A 19 7.76 -6.18 -2.89
N GLY A 20 7.87 -5.61 -4.07
CA GLY A 20 8.96 -4.70 -4.42
C GLY A 20 8.49 -3.81 -5.55
N GLY A 21 8.98 -2.59 -5.54
CA GLY A 21 8.37 -1.56 -6.34
C GLY A 21 9.21 -0.32 -6.46
N GLU A 22 9.12 0.28 -7.64
CA GLU A 22 9.71 1.57 -7.92
C GLU A 22 8.83 2.66 -7.31
N GLY A 23 9.42 3.49 -6.46
CA GLY A 23 8.82 4.68 -5.88
C GLY A 23 8.91 5.84 -6.86
N ARG A 24 7.78 6.23 -7.44
CA ARG A 24 7.68 7.37 -8.35
C ARG A 24 7.17 8.60 -7.62
N PRO A 25 7.77 9.79 -7.82
CA PRO A 25 7.24 11.03 -7.27
C PRO A 25 5.79 11.23 -7.68
N VAL A 26 4.95 11.63 -6.73
CA VAL A 26 3.61 12.13 -7.03
C VAL A 26 3.78 13.59 -7.40
N THR A 27 3.29 13.97 -8.58
CA THR A 27 3.33 15.36 -9.06
C THR A 27 1.93 15.92 -9.17
N ASP A 28 1.79 17.20 -8.86
CA ASP A 28 0.58 17.97 -9.14
C ASP A 28 0.34 18.01 -10.65
N PHE A 29 -0.90 17.78 -11.08
CA PHE A 29 -1.21 17.62 -12.50
C PHE A 29 -1.06 18.93 -13.28
N ASP A 30 -1.44 20.05 -12.68
CA ASP A 30 -1.47 21.34 -13.36
C ASP A 30 -0.08 21.98 -13.42
N SER A 31 0.70 21.85 -12.34
CA SER A 31 2.02 22.48 -12.21
C SER A 31 3.20 21.56 -12.54
N GLY A 32 2.99 20.24 -12.52
CA GLY A 32 4.07 19.25 -12.62
C GLY A 32 5.02 19.22 -11.41
N THR A 33 4.73 20.02 -10.37
CA THR A 33 5.59 20.10 -9.19
C THR A 33 5.41 18.89 -8.28
N PRO A 34 6.46 18.41 -7.58
CA PRO A 34 6.31 17.31 -6.63
C PRO A 34 5.34 17.67 -5.50
N VAL A 35 4.37 16.80 -5.25
CA VAL A 35 3.50 16.89 -4.09
C VAL A 35 4.34 16.60 -2.85
N LEU A 36 4.31 17.51 -1.88
CA LEU A 36 5.02 17.37 -0.63
C LEU A 36 4.07 16.94 0.48
N ARG A 37 4.55 16.08 1.38
CA ARG A 37 3.90 15.74 2.64
C ARG A 37 4.92 15.86 3.76
N ASN A 38 4.60 16.66 4.78
CA ASN A 38 5.54 16.99 5.87
C ASN A 38 6.89 17.52 5.36
N GLY A 39 6.87 18.32 4.27
CA GLY A 39 8.07 18.89 3.65
C GLY A 39 8.91 17.91 2.84
N ARG A 40 8.50 16.65 2.70
CA ARG A 40 9.20 15.62 1.91
C ARG A 40 8.41 15.25 0.66
N PRO A 41 9.07 14.93 -0.48
CA PRO A 41 8.39 14.47 -1.67
C PRO A 41 7.56 13.20 -1.41
N LEU A 42 6.28 13.25 -1.75
CA LEU A 42 5.41 12.10 -1.74
C LEU A 42 5.77 11.19 -2.92
N ARG A 43 5.87 9.90 -2.67
CA ARG A 43 6.13 8.89 -3.68
C ARG A 43 5.07 7.81 -3.65
N ARG A 44 4.69 7.34 -4.83
CA ARG A 44 3.81 6.19 -5.03
C ARG A 44 4.65 4.98 -5.42
N PHE A 45 4.46 3.89 -4.70
CA PHE A 45 5.19 2.65 -4.93
C PHE A 45 4.32 1.66 -5.69
N ALA A 46 4.63 1.45 -6.97
CA ALA A 46 3.96 0.46 -7.80
C ALA A 46 4.55 -0.93 -7.54
N GLY A 47 3.71 -1.96 -7.31
CA GLY A 47 4.17 -3.32 -7.01
C GLY A 47 4.30 -3.64 -5.51
N VAL A 48 3.95 -2.68 -4.64
CA VAL A 48 3.82 -2.90 -3.19
C VAL A 48 2.36 -3.13 -2.85
N THR A 49 2.08 -4.21 -2.13
CA THR A 49 0.77 -4.55 -1.58
C THR A 49 0.75 -4.24 -0.09
N ALA A 50 -0.30 -3.56 0.38
CA ALA A 50 -0.53 -3.37 1.81
C ALA A 50 -1.52 -4.42 2.34
N MET A 51 -1.28 -4.89 3.54
CA MET A 51 -2.16 -5.79 4.28
C MET A 51 -2.48 -5.19 5.64
N TYR A 52 -3.74 -5.20 6.05
CA TYR A 52 -4.19 -4.79 7.37
C TYR A 52 -4.73 -6.00 8.13
N LYS A 53 -4.12 -6.36 9.26
CA LYS A 53 -4.48 -7.53 10.09
C LYS A 53 -4.65 -8.82 9.28
N GLY A 54 -3.73 -9.06 8.35
CA GLY A 54 -3.74 -10.23 7.47
C GLY A 54 -4.71 -10.15 6.28
N THR A 55 -5.49 -9.08 6.15
CA THR A 55 -6.36 -8.84 4.98
C THR A 55 -5.66 -7.95 3.97
N VAL A 56 -5.64 -8.36 2.70
CA VAL A 56 -5.07 -7.56 1.62
C VAL A 56 -5.96 -6.34 1.35
N LEU A 57 -5.33 -5.16 1.28
CA LEU A 57 -6.00 -3.91 0.89
C LEU A 57 -5.97 -3.76 -0.63
N GLU A 58 -6.84 -4.50 -1.30
CA GLU A 58 -6.91 -4.53 -2.76
C GLU A 58 -7.25 -3.15 -3.36
N ASN A 59 -6.67 -2.84 -4.51
CA ASN A 59 -6.91 -1.60 -5.27
C ASN A 59 -6.55 -0.29 -4.54
N LEU A 60 -5.81 -0.37 -3.43
CA LEU A 60 -5.23 0.80 -2.78
C LEU A 60 -3.77 0.97 -3.21
N THR A 61 -3.41 2.21 -3.57
CA THR A 61 -2.02 2.56 -3.91
C THR A 61 -1.23 2.84 -2.65
N VAL A 62 -0.02 2.31 -2.56
CA VAL A 62 0.89 2.60 -1.45
C VAL A 62 1.67 3.87 -1.74
N GLU A 63 1.63 4.81 -0.80
CA GLU A 63 2.33 6.09 -0.85
C GLU A 63 3.21 6.27 0.38
N SER A 64 4.35 6.93 0.21
CA SER A 64 5.27 7.20 1.31
C SER A 64 6.20 8.37 1.01
N THR A 65 6.79 8.92 2.06
CA THR A 65 7.87 9.92 2.00
C THR A 65 9.26 9.32 2.12
N THR A 66 9.41 7.99 2.02
CA THR A 66 10.71 7.32 1.97
C THR A 66 11.55 7.80 0.78
N GLU A 67 12.83 8.08 1.03
CA GLU A 67 13.78 8.52 0.00
C GLU A 67 14.26 7.38 -0.93
N ALA A 68 14.05 6.12 -0.55
CA ALA A 68 14.34 4.98 -1.41
C ALA A 68 13.46 5.00 -2.66
N THR A 69 14.08 4.86 -3.83
CA THR A 69 13.40 4.77 -5.14
C THR A 69 13.03 3.34 -5.50
N ASP A 70 13.64 2.35 -4.85
CA ASP A 70 13.34 0.93 -5.00
C ASP A 70 13.32 0.29 -3.62
N LEU A 71 12.33 -0.55 -3.36
CA LEU A 71 12.15 -1.28 -2.09
C LEU A 71 12.63 -2.73 -2.17
N GLY A 72 13.14 -3.17 -3.33
CA GLY A 72 13.63 -4.52 -3.55
C GLY A 72 12.50 -5.53 -3.74
N SER A 73 12.61 -6.38 -4.75
CA SER A 73 11.59 -7.39 -5.08
C SER A 73 11.42 -8.45 -3.99
N GLY A 74 10.17 -8.77 -3.65
CA GLY A 74 9.84 -9.84 -2.70
C GLY A 74 10.13 -9.50 -1.23
N GLY A 75 10.38 -8.23 -0.93
CA GLY A 75 10.60 -7.74 0.42
C GLY A 75 9.32 -7.74 1.27
N LEU A 76 9.52 -7.96 2.56
CA LEU A 76 8.54 -7.67 3.60
C LEU A 76 9.00 -6.40 4.30
N LEU A 77 8.10 -5.43 4.41
CA LEU A 77 8.39 -4.12 4.97
C LEU A 77 7.37 -3.80 6.07
N ALA A 78 7.86 -3.28 7.18
CA ALA A 78 7.05 -2.66 8.22
C ALA A 78 6.93 -1.16 7.97
N ALA A 79 5.81 -0.57 8.37
CA ALA A 79 5.65 0.88 8.44
C ALA A 79 6.66 1.48 9.43
N GLN A 80 7.30 2.58 9.06
CA GLN A 80 7.98 3.45 10.01
C GLN A 80 7.00 4.43 10.62
N GLY A 81 7.13 4.67 11.93
CA GLY A 81 6.26 5.54 12.70
C GLY A 81 5.23 4.78 13.52
N GLN A 82 4.26 5.51 14.09
CA GLN A 82 3.25 4.93 14.98
C GLN A 82 1.98 4.50 14.24
N THR A 83 1.66 5.17 13.13
CA THR A 83 0.38 5.00 12.44
C THR A 83 0.53 4.96 10.93
N VAL A 84 -0.32 4.15 10.29
CA VAL A 84 -0.53 4.14 8.84
C VAL A 84 -1.89 4.75 8.55
N GLU A 85 -1.93 5.67 7.58
CA GLU A 85 -3.18 6.26 7.10
C GLU A 85 -3.75 5.41 5.98
N ILE A 86 -4.99 4.99 6.11
CA ILE A 86 -5.70 4.20 5.11
C ILE A 86 -6.92 5.00 4.67
N THR A 87 -6.98 5.28 3.38
CA THR A 87 -7.99 6.14 2.78
C THR A 87 -8.67 5.43 1.62
N PRO A 88 -9.67 4.57 1.90
CA PRO A 88 -10.59 4.05 0.90
C PRO A 88 -11.47 5.15 0.31
N ARG A 89 -11.72 5.00 -0.98
CA ARG A 89 -12.58 5.83 -1.82
C ARG A 89 -13.55 4.92 -2.54
N GLY A 90 -14.83 5.06 -2.20
CA GLY A 90 -15.92 4.43 -2.93
C GLY A 90 -16.34 5.29 -4.12
N ASP A 91 -16.36 4.70 -5.31
CA ASP A 91 -17.02 5.25 -6.49
C ASP A 91 -18.15 4.29 -6.88
N ALA A 92 -19.32 4.83 -7.20
CA ALA A 92 -20.39 4.08 -7.82
C ALA A 92 -20.85 4.81 -9.08
N LYS A 93 -21.17 4.05 -10.12
CA LYS A 93 -21.64 4.60 -11.39
C LYS A 93 -22.77 3.74 -11.89
N ALA A 94 -23.68 4.35 -12.63
CA ALA A 94 -24.66 3.57 -13.39
C ALA A 94 -23.90 2.68 -14.39
N GLY A 95 -24.17 1.38 -14.38
CA GLY A 95 -23.59 0.44 -15.35
C GLY A 95 -24.21 0.58 -16.74
N PHE A 96 -23.54 0.03 -17.73
CA PHE A 96 -24.07 -0.09 -19.11
C PHE A 96 -25.12 -1.20 -19.20
N ASN A 97 -26.12 -1.05 -20.09
CA ASN A 97 -27.26 -1.97 -20.32
C ASN A 97 -28.16 -2.25 -19.09
N GLY A 98 -29.06 -1.32 -18.76
CA GLY A 98 -30.13 -1.57 -17.79
C GLY A 98 -29.89 -1.03 -16.38
N GLY A 99 -28.86 -0.19 -16.17
CA GLY A 99 -28.74 0.65 -14.98
C GLY A 99 -28.27 -0.06 -13.70
N ALA A 100 -27.83 -1.33 -13.78
CA ALA A 100 -27.27 -2.02 -12.62
C ALA A 100 -26.07 -1.23 -12.07
N PRO A 101 -26.06 -0.88 -10.77
CA PRO A 101 -25.01 -0.07 -10.19
C PRO A 101 -23.67 -0.82 -10.23
N ARG A 102 -22.62 -0.16 -10.72
CA ARG A 102 -21.24 -0.63 -10.61
C ARG A 102 -20.57 0.13 -9.48
N ALA A 103 -20.12 -0.58 -8.46
CA ALA A 103 -19.33 -0.01 -7.37
C ALA A 103 -17.87 -0.44 -7.52
N SER A 104 -16.95 0.49 -7.31
CA SER A 104 -15.51 0.24 -7.21
C SER A 104 -14.98 0.85 -5.93
N LEU A 105 -14.16 0.10 -5.21
CA LEU A 105 -13.38 0.57 -4.08
C LEU A 105 -11.94 0.73 -4.56
N ALA A 106 -11.41 1.95 -4.48
CA ALA A 106 -10.00 2.27 -4.72
C ALA A 106 -9.52 3.17 -3.59
N GLY A 107 -8.24 3.52 -3.53
CA GLY A 107 -7.79 4.46 -2.51
C GLY A 107 -6.29 4.51 -2.36
N LYS A 108 -5.84 4.97 -1.21
CA LYS A 108 -4.43 5.09 -0.86
C LYS A 108 -4.13 4.59 0.55
N VAL A 109 -2.95 4.03 0.72
CA VAL A 109 -2.34 3.72 2.02
C VAL A 109 -1.08 4.53 2.13
N PHE A 110 -0.96 5.35 3.17
CA PHE A 110 0.20 6.20 3.40
C PHE A 110 0.97 5.79 4.66
N THR A 111 2.29 5.67 4.53
CA THR A 111 3.24 5.49 5.63
C THR A 111 4.41 6.47 5.47
N GLU A 112 4.95 7.01 6.56
CA GLU A 112 6.06 7.98 6.48
C GLU A 112 7.33 7.35 5.91
N GLY A 113 7.55 6.08 6.24
CA GLY A 113 8.63 5.29 5.64
C GLY A 113 8.45 3.78 5.78
N PHE A 114 9.48 3.06 5.34
CA PHE A 114 9.54 1.60 5.35
C PHE A 114 10.79 1.10 6.06
N THR A 115 10.62 0.07 6.89
CA THR A 115 11.72 -0.70 7.46
C THR A 115 11.68 -2.11 6.89
N PRO A 116 12.73 -2.59 6.20
CA PRO A 116 12.81 -3.97 5.77
C PRO A 116 12.80 -4.91 6.98
N VAL A 117 11.92 -5.91 6.96
CA VAL A 117 11.81 -6.92 8.03
C VAL A 117 12.17 -8.34 7.58
N GLY A 118 12.29 -8.56 6.27
CA GLY A 118 12.71 -9.84 5.71
C GLY A 118 12.27 -10.00 4.26
N SER A 119 12.28 -11.23 3.77
CA SER A 119 11.74 -11.59 2.46
C SER A 119 10.71 -12.72 2.58
N ILE A 120 9.79 -12.78 1.62
CA ILE A 120 8.83 -13.90 1.51
C ILE A 120 9.58 -15.22 1.30
N SER A 121 10.64 -15.20 0.49
CA SER A 121 11.46 -16.37 0.19
C SER A 121 12.06 -17.00 1.45
N ASP A 122 12.51 -16.18 2.41
CA ASP A 122 13.03 -16.66 3.69
C ASP A 122 11.95 -17.32 4.53
N LEU A 123 10.75 -16.73 4.58
CA LEU A 123 9.61 -17.33 5.30
C LEU A 123 9.21 -18.68 4.69
N LEU A 124 9.17 -18.77 3.35
CA LEU A 124 8.86 -20.01 2.65
C LEU A 124 9.94 -21.08 2.87
N ALA A 125 11.21 -20.70 2.83
CA ALA A 125 12.33 -21.61 3.12
C ALA A 125 12.28 -22.14 4.57
N GLN A 126 11.94 -21.28 5.54
CA GLN A 126 11.74 -21.70 6.92
C GLN A 126 10.51 -22.62 7.10
N ALA A 127 9.42 -22.37 6.36
CA ALA A 127 8.26 -23.25 6.35
C ALA A 127 8.62 -24.65 5.79
N ALA A 128 9.29 -24.71 4.64
CA ALA A 128 9.69 -25.97 4.01
C ALA A 128 10.62 -26.82 4.91
N ARG A 129 11.59 -26.18 5.59
CA ARG A 129 12.50 -26.87 6.53
C ARG A 129 11.78 -27.45 7.75
N ARG A 130 10.66 -26.85 8.19
CA ARG A 130 9.86 -27.38 9.29
C ARG A 130 9.05 -28.59 8.87
N THR A 131 8.53 -28.60 7.65
CA THR A 131 7.80 -29.75 7.10
C THR A 131 8.72 -30.96 6.91
N GLY A 132 9.95 -30.77 6.41
CA GLY A 132 10.90 -31.87 6.20
C GLY A 132 11.53 -32.47 7.47
N LYS A 133 11.29 -31.90 8.66
CA LYS A 133 11.70 -32.48 9.96
C LYS A 133 10.58 -33.29 10.63
N ALA A 134 9.38 -33.29 10.05
CA ALA A 134 8.22 -34.00 10.58
C ALA A 134 8.04 -35.40 9.94
N GLU A 135 8.92 -35.79 9.02
CA GLU A 135 9.14 -37.18 8.56
C GLU A 135 10.39 -37.77 9.22
#